data_AF-A0AAI9R7T1-F1
#
_entry.id   AF-A0AAI9R7T1-F1
#
_cell.length_a   1.000
_cell.length_b   1.000
_cell.length_c   1.000
_cell.angle_alpha   90.00
_cell.angle_beta   90.00
_cell.angle_gamma   90.00
#
_symmetry.space_group_name_H-M   'P 1'
#
loop_
_entity.id
_entity.type
_entity.pdbx_description
1 polymer ?
#
loop_
_entity_poly.entity_id
_entity_poly.type
_entity_poly.pdbx_seq_one_letter_code
_entity_poly.pdbx_strand_id
1 'polypeptide(L)'
;MVAGLDFDVLRQKETWQAFVVGVVLFCIIGYSSLTLFGLSASAYGVSDEVVPVPDFEVSTMNRAGIDDVIADENGMVRLSDLQGNVVVIDFMAVDCANCHYVQTHIEQEIANWEALEGPHDVIVLSIGTWYGYESFDRINETFGDTGSDKHMSWPVANGGTDVVILENGDRGDLVEYYSAQAIPIVIVVDHEGYVVAKESTGTPLDGWAAFDSAIASANAGEAEDLRFGIKKADRSLTGVFVIGLFLGILVYFSPCAFPVLPSYIAYYLNLGMREDELRESGKLSGSMPKPIEIGGYAALGQLTFFAVIGGIIFGLDGIIDLSGVLHDIAIGIAWLLIILGGLMLLGWTSHLLNWVQGILDQYQTTEMDEQFTPRRNMYLWGIGYSAASVDCTAAAVFPFVAWLAVVGNGAFAFGMAGLILSVTLLMVSVTALVGMGRQAMLDFLRRSTGIVKATGAWMMMFAGLGLLVYLTQPEKVSALF
;
A
#
# COMPACT_ATOMS: atom_id res chain seq x y z
N MET A 1 -27.71 7.90 -32.35
CA MET A 1 -27.37 6.48 -32.57
C MET A 1 -27.47 5.80 -31.22
N VAL A 2 -28.23 4.72 -31.09
CA VAL A 2 -28.42 4.02 -29.81
C VAL A 2 -27.09 3.37 -29.45
N ALA A 3 -26.41 3.91 -28.44
CA ALA A 3 -25.16 3.36 -27.93
C ALA A 3 -25.48 2.09 -27.13
N GLY A 4 -25.54 0.96 -27.82
CA GLY A 4 -25.55 -0.37 -27.21
C GLY A 4 -24.12 -0.83 -26.90
N LEU A 5 -24.00 -1.88 -26.09
CA LEU A 5 -22.77 -2.64 -25.92
C LEU A 5 -22.18 -3.02 -27.28
N ASP A 6 -20.98 -2.53 -27.59
CA ASP A 6 -20.28 -2.89 -28.82
C ASP A 6 -19.35 -4.07 -28.57
N PHE A 7 -19.89 -5.27 -28.76
CA PHE A 7 -19.13 -6.51 -28.67
C PHE A 7 -18.23 -6.75 -29.89
N ASP A 8 -18.38 -6.01 -30.99
CA ASP A 8 -17.51 -6.16 -32.16
C ASP A 8 -16.09 -5.66 -31.87
N VAL A 9 -15.91 -4.80 -30.86
CA VAL A 9 -14.60 -4.39 -30.33
C VAL A 9 -13.76 -5.60 -29.88
N LEU A 10 -14.37 -6.66 -29.34
CA LEU A 10 -13.65 -7.88 -28.93
C LEU A 10 -13.10 -8.70 -30.10
N ARG A 11 -13.60 -8.47 -31.32
CA ARG A 11 -13.09 -9.10 -32.55
C ARG A 11 -11.98 -8.30 -33.21
N GLN A 12 -11.74 -7.07 -32.77
CA GLN A 12 -10.70 -6.22 -33.35
C GLN A 12 -9.31 -6.65 -32.86
N LYS A 13 -8.35 -6.67 -33.80
CA LYS A 13 -6.96 -7.02 -33.49
C LYS A 13 -6.31 -6.04 -32.51
N GLU A 14 -6.69 -4.77 -32.57
CA GLU A 14 -6.17 -3.70 -31.72
C GLU A 14 -6.50 -3.93 -30.23
N THR A 15 -7.68 -4.48 -29.92
CA THR A 15 -8.12 -4.81 -28.55
C THR A 15 -7.24 -5.87 -27.90
N TRP A 16 -6.84 -6.89 -28.66
CA TRP A 16 -5.95 -7.95 -28.17
C TRP A 16 -4.48 -7.55 -28.17
N GLN A 17 -4.07 -6.64 -29.06
CA GLN A 17 -2.76 -6.00 -28.95
C GLN A 17 -2.68 -5.17 -27.66
N ALA A 18 -3.72 -4.41 -27.34
CA ALA A 18 -3.83 -3.65 -26.11
C ALA A 18 -3.86 -4.57 -24.87
N PHE A 19 -4.49 -5.75 -24.95
CA PHE A 19 -4.41 -6.77 -23.88
C PHE A 19 -2.95 -7.15 -23.58
N VAL A 20 -2.18 -7.53 -24.61
CA VAL A 20 -0.78 -7.95 -24.44
C VAL A 20 0.07 -6.82 -23.87
N VAL A 21 -0.09 -5.59 -24.40
CA VAL A 21 0.61 -4.41 -23.86
C VAL A 21 0.20 -4.16 -22.41
N GLY A 22 -1.08 -4.29 -22.09
CA GLY A 22 -1.61 -4.13 -20.74
C GLY A 22 -1.04 -5.14 -19.75
N VAL A 23 -0.94 -6.41 -20.14
CA VAL A 23 -0.30 -7.46 -19.32
C VAL A 23 1.17 -7.12 -19.05
N VAL A 24 1.94 -6.80 -20.10
CA VAL A 24 3.36 -6.47 -19.94
C VAL A 24 3.56 -5.26 -19.04
N LEU A 25 2.81 -4.18 -19.26
CA LEU A 25 2.88 -2.98 -18.42
C LEU A 25 2.45 -3.27 -16.98
N PHE A 26 1.37 -4.02 -16.78
CA PHE A 26 0.90 -4.38 -15.44
C PHE A 26 1.94 -5.23 -14.69
N CYS A 27 2.56 -6.21 -15.35
CA CYS A 27 3.64 -7.01 -14.74
C CYS A 27 4.87 -6.16 -14.40
N ILE A 28 5.30 -5.26 -15.29
CA ILE A 28 6.46 -4.39 -15.03
C ILE A 28 6.16 -3.44 -13.86
N ILE A 29 5.00 -2.79 -13.87
CA ILE A 29 4.59 -1.86 -12.81
C ILE A 29 4.41 -2.61 -11.50
N GLY A 30 3.74 -3.76 -11.51
CA GLY A 30 3.55 -4.62 -10.35
C GLY A 30 4.88 -5.07 -9.75
N TYR A 31 5.77 -5.66 -10.57
CA TYR A 31 7.10 -6.09 -10.12
C TYR A 31 7.93 -4.92 -9.57
N SER A 32 7.96 -3.79 -10.28
CA SER A 32 8.72 -2.61 -9.84
C SER A 32 8.16 -2.02 -8.54
N SER A 33 6.84 -2.00 -8.39
CA SER A 33 6.19 -1.51 -7.17
C SER A 33 6.46 -2.45 -6.01
N LEU A 34 6.28 -3.75 -6.19
CA LEU A 34 6.52 -4.77 -5.17
C LEU A 34 7.99 -4.81 -4.74
N THR A 35 8.93 -4.69 -5.67
CA THR A 35 10.36 -4.60 -5.32
C THR A 35 10.69 -3.32 -4.57
N LEU A 36 10.16 -2.16 -4.99
CA LEU A 36 10.36 -0.91 -4.25
C LEU A 36 9.74 -0.96 -2.85
N PHE A 37 8.55 -1.55 -2.71
CA PHE A 37 7.91 -1.77 -1.41
C PHE A 37 8.71 -2.75 -0.55
N GLY A 38 9.14 -3.89 -1.09
CA GLY A 38 9.95 -4.87 -0.38
C GLY A 38 11.27 -4.29 0.12
N LEU A 39 11.96 -3.52 -0.73
CA LEU A 39 13.20 -2.82 -0.34
C LEU A 39 12.95 -1.74 0.73
N SER A 40 11.85 -0.99 0.61
CA SER A 40 11.53 0.05 1.59
C SER A 40 11.08 -0.54 2.93
N ALA A 41 10.31 -1.64 2.90
CA ALA A 41 9.79 -2.31 4.08
C ALA A 41 10.88 -3.09 4.84
N SER A 42 11.79 -3.75 4.11
CA SER A 42 12.96 -4.41 4.72
C SER A 42 13.88 -3.39 5.39
N ALA A 43 14.12 -2.22 4.78
CA ALA A 43 14.92 -1.16 5.39
C ALA A 43 14.21 -0.40 6.53
N TYR A 44 12.87 -0.48 6.62
CA TYR A 44 12.12 0.23 7.65
C TYR A 44 12.34 -0.38 9.04
N GLY A 45 12.66 0.46 10.03
CA GLY A 45 12.89 -0.01 11.40
C GLY A 45 14.17 -0.85 11.55
N VAL A 46 15.11 -0.76 10.61
CA VAL A 46 16.42 -1.43 10.65
C VAL A 46 17.54 -0.38 10.80
N SER A 47 18.65 -0.77 11.43
CA SER A 47 19.85 0.03 11.68
C SER A 47 21.10 -0.76 11.31
N ASP A 48 22.10 -0.06 10.75
CA ASP A 48 23.45 -0.61 10.53
C ASP A 48 24.21 -0.78 11.85
N GLU A 49 23.77 -0.11 12.93
CA GLU A 49 24.31 -0.33 14.28
C GLU A 49 23.75 -1.63 14.84
N VAL A 50 24.60 -2.65 14.88
CA VAL A 50 24.28 -3.97 15.45
C VAL A 50 24.24 -3.86 16.97
N VAL A 51 23.03 -3.84 17.53
CA VAL A 51 22.75 -3.83 18.97
C VAL A 51 21.72 -4.93 19.29
N PRO A 52 21.75 -5.50 20.51
CA PRO A 52 20.74 -6.47 20.93
C PRO A 52 19.33 -5.87 20.86
N VAL A 53 18.33 -6.73 20.61
CA VAL A 53 16.95 -6.28 20.56
C VAL A 53 16.46 -5.75 21.91
N PRO A 54 15.57 -4.74 21.94
CA PRO A 54 14.99 -4.26 23.19
C PRO A 54 14.23 -5.38 23.91
N ASP A 55 14.58 -5.66 25.17
CA ASP A 55 13.88 -6.69 25.95
C ASP A 55 12.40 -6.30 26.17
N PHE A 56 11.52 -7.28 26.30
CA PHE A 56 10.10 -7.07 26.60
C PHE A 56 9.56 -8.15 27.51
N GLU A 57 8.43 -7.85 28.15
CA GLU A 57 7.70 -8.78 29.00
C GLU A 57 6.21 -8.72 28.67
N VAL A 58 5.67 -9.82 28.14
CA VAL A 58 4.31 -9.91 27.58
C VAL A 58 3.53 -11.06 28.22
N SER A 59 2.21 -10.91 28.27
CA SER A 59 1.31 -11.93 28.82
C SER A 59 0.85 -12.88 27.71
N THR A 60 0.98 -14.18 27.93
CA THR A 60 0.54 -15.24 27.02
C THR A 60 -0.91 -15.66 27.26
N MET A 61 -1.46 -16.47 26.36
CA MET A 61 -2.81 -17.05 26.52
C MET A 61 -2.88 -18.10 27.63
N ASN A 62 -1.73 -18.47 28.24
CA ASN A 62 -1.61 -19.38 29.37
C ASN A 62 -2.23 -20.78 29.12
N ARG A 63 -2.02 -21.34 27.92
CA ARG A 63 -2.45 -22.67 27.53
C ARG A 63 -1.42 -23.70 27.98
N ALA A 64 -1.90 -24.75 28.65
CA ALA A 64 -1.08 -25.85 29.11
C ALA A 64 -0.53 -26.70 27.95
N GLY A 65 0.75 -27.06 28.03
CA GLY A 65 1.49 -27.78 26.98
C GLY A 65 1.87 -26.94 25.77
N ILE A 66 1.61 -25.63 25.77
CA ILE A 66 1.95 -24.70 24.68
C ILE A 66 2.67 -23.49 25.26
N ASP A 67 1.95 -22.62 25.97
CA ASP A 67 2.52 -21.36 26.47
C ASP A 67 3.44 -21.60 27.69
N ASP A 68 3.14 -22.60 28.51
CA ASP A 68 3.92 -23.01 29.70
C ASP A 68 5.30 -23.60 29.38
N VAL A 69 5.61 -23.83 28.09
CA VAL A 69 6.94 -24.22 27.63
C VAL A 69 7.94 -23.06 27.77
N ILE A 70 7.46 -21.82 27.62
CA ILE A 70 8.29 -20.61 27.63
C ILE A 70 7.85 -19.58 28.67
N ALA A 71 6.60 -19.62 29.14
CA ALA A 71 6.04 -18.68 30.09
C ALA A 71 6.31 -19.09 31.54
N ASP A 72 6.40 -18.09 32.42
CA ASP A 72 6.51 -18.29 33.87
C ASP A 72 5.19 -18.79 34.50
N GLU A 73 5.19 -18.98 35.82
CA GLU A 73 4.01 -19.41 36.58
C GLU A 73 2.81 -18.44 36.52
N ASN A 74 3.05 -17.19 36.09
CA ASN A 74 2.03 -16.17 35.89
C ASN A 74 1.57 -16.05 34.43
N GLY A 75 2.10 -16.90 33.53
CA GLY A 75 1.82 -16.84 32.10
C GLY A 75 2.54 -15.69 31.39
N MET A 76 3.61 -15.15 31.97
CA MET A 76 4.42 -14.07 31.41
C MET A 76 5.65 -14.62 30.70
N VAL A 77 5.99 -14.05 29.55
CA VAL A 77 7.23 -14.35 28.82
C VAL A 77 8.08 -13.10 28.77
N ARG A 78 9.36 -13.24 29.15
CA ARG A 78 10.37 -12.22 28.94
C ARG A 78 11.36 -12.68 27.89
N LEU A 79 11.70 -11.82 26.94
CA LEU A 79 12.58 -12.20 25.83
C LEU A 79 13.99 -12.58 26.33
N SER A 80 14.52 -11.88 27.33
CA SER A 80 15.82 -12.22 27.92
C SER A 80 15.88 -13.61 28.56
N ASP A 81 14.74 -14.17 29.01
CA ASP A 81 14.69 -15.53 29.56
C ASP A 81 14.81 -16.60 28.46
N LEU A 82 14.62 -16.24 27.19
CA LEU A 82 14.77 -17.11 26.02
C LEU A 82 16.18 -17.07 25.41
N GLN A 83 17.11 -16.28 25.97
CA GLN A 83 18.49 -16.23 25.50
C GLN A 83 19.14 -17.63 25.53
N GLY A 84 19.98 -17.90 24.53
CA GLY A 84 20.53 -19.23 24.26
C GLY A 84 19.74 -20.02 23.21
N ASN A 85 18.52 -19.59 22.87
CA ASN A 85 17.69 -20.17 21.81
C ASN A 85 17.54 -19.19 20.63
N VAL A 86 17.16 -19.71 19.47
CA VAL A 86 16.71 -18.88 18.34
C VAL A 86 15.23 -18.58 18.53
N VAL A 87 14.86 -17.31 18.56
CA VAL A 87 13.47 -16.89 18.78
C VAL A 87 12.91 -16.27 17.51
N VAL A 88 11.91 -16.92 16.92
CA VAL A 88 11.09 -16.38 15.83
C VAL A 88 9.94 -15.60 16.45
N ILE A 89 9.90 -14.29 16.25
CA ILE A 89 8.87 -13.41 16.81
C ILE A 89 7.98 -12.90 15.68
N ASP A 90 6.71 -13.27 15.69
CA ASP A 90 5.70 -12.87 14.72
C ASP A 90 4.77 -11.78 15.30
N PHE A 91 4.87 -10.56 14.79
CA PHE A 91 4.01 -9.44 15.15
C PHE A 91 2.77 -9.40 14.25
N MET A 92 1.60 -9.54 14.87
CA MET A 92 0.37 -9.88 14.16
C MET A 92 -0.88 -9.22 14.75
N ALA A 93 -2.03 -9.43 14.10
CA ALA A 93 -3.36 -9.03 14.52
C ALA A 93 -4.44 -9.95 13.91
N VAL A 94 -5.63 -10.01 14.52
CA VAL A 94 -6.77 -10.85 14.09
C VAL A 94 -7.30 -10.46 12.71
N ASP A 95 -7.42 -9.15 12.46
CA ASP A 95 -7.95 -8.62 11.19
C ASP A 95 -6.87 -8.35 10.13
N CYS A 96 -5.62 -8.71 10.41
CA CYS A 96 -4.52 -8.56 9.48
C CYS A 96 -4.48 -9.73 8.47
N ALA A 97 -5.07 -9.55 7.30
CA ALA A 97 -5.09 -10.57 6.24
C ALA A 97 -3.68 -11.08 5.86
N ASN A 98 -2.69 -10.17 5.76
CA ASN A 98 -1.31 -10.54 5.46
C ASN A 98 -0.63 -11.35 6.58
N CYS A 99 -1.03 -11.14 7.83
CA CYS A 99 -0.48 -11.86 8.98
C CYS A 99 -0.85 -13.34 8.95
N HIS A 100 -2.01 -13.68 8.39
CA HIS A 100 -2.41 -15.09 8.25
C HIS A 100 -1.56 -15.88 7.25
N TYR A 101 -0.88 -15.22 6.32
CA TYR A 101 0.09 -15.91 5.45
C TYR A 101 1.37 -16.24 6.20
N VAL A 102 1.84 -15.34 7.08
CA VAL A 102 2.96 -15.61 7.98
C VAL A 102 2.60 -16.76 8.92
N GLN A 103 1.40 -16.72 9.51
CA GLN A 103 0.85 -17.83 10.30
C GLN A 103 0.87 -19.15 9.51
N THR A 104 0.43 -19.15 8.25
CA THR A 104 0.39 -20.35 7.42
C THR A 104 1.81 -20.89 7.15
N HIS A 105 2.78 -20.03 6.90
CA HIS A 105 4.18 -20.42 6.71
C HIS A 105 4.75 -21.04 7.99
N ILE A 106 4.55 -20.39 9.14
CA ILE A 106 4.97 -20.90 10.44
C ILE A 106 4.35 -22.28 10.72
N GLU A 107 3.04 -22.45 10.51
CA GLU A 107 2.37 -23.74 10.73
C GLU A 107 2.93 -24.86 9.84
N GLN A 108 3.40 -24.52 8.63
CA GLN A 108 4.01 -25.50 7.71
C GLN A 108 5.44 -25.88 8.10
N GLU A 109 6.22 -24.93 8.63
CA GLU A 109 7.66 -25.09 8.84
C GLU A 109 8.08 -25.27 10.31
N ILE A 110 7.21 -24.98 11.29
CA ILE A 110 7.58 -25.03 12.72
C ILE A 110 8.15 -26.39 13.13
N ALA A 111 7.56 -27.50 12.65
CA ALA A 111 8.06 -28.84 12.93
C ALA A 111 9.43 -29.12 12.28
N ASN A 112 9.73 -28.49 11.14
CA ASN A 112 11.04 -28.60 10.49
C ASN A 112 12.08 -27.78 11.24
N TRP A 113 11.73 -26.59 11.72
CA TRP A 113 12.60 -25.73 12.52
C TRP A 113 12.94 -26.35 13.87
N GLU A 114 11.97 -26.94 14.56
CA GLU A 114 12.16 -27.68 15.83
C GLU A 114 13.02 -28.94 15.65
N ALA A 115 13.05 -29.52 14.44
CA ALA A 115 13.82 -30.73 14.14
C ALA A 115 15.29 -30.44 13.73
N LEU A 116 15.72 -29.18 13.68
CA LEU A 116 17.09 -28.84 13.33
C LEU A 116 18.08 -29.29 14.42
N GLU A 117 19.20 -29.90 14.02
CA GLU A 117 20.17 -30.54 14.93
C GLU A 117 21.23 -29.58 15.52
N GLY A 118 21.10 -28.27 15.32
CA GLY A 118 22.05 -27.27 15.84
C GLY A 118 21.99 -27.11 17.37
N PRO A 119 22.99 -26.43 17.95
CA PRO A 119 23.11 -26.27 19.41
C PRO A 119 22.06 -25.36 20.06
N HIS A 120 21.27 -24.61 19.28
CA HIS A 120 20.31 -23.63 19.78
C HIS A 120 18.90 -23.98 19.31
N ASP A 121 18.00 -24.34 20.24
CA ASP A 121 16.62 -24.70 19.92
C ASP A 121 15.90 -23.51 19.25
N VAL A 122 14.95 -23.79 18.35
CA VAL A 122 14.12 -22.76 17.71
C VAL A 122 12.79 -22.66 18.43
N ILE A 123 12.42 -21.45 18.85
CA ILE A 123 11.19 -21.14 19.57
C ILE A 123 10.39 -20.12 18.76
N VAL A 124 9.09 -20.36 18.58
CA VAL A 124 8.19 -19.42 17.91
C VAL A 124 7.28 -18.73 18.93
N LEU A 125 7.14 -17.42 18.82
CA LEU A 125 6.25 -16.60 19.63
C LEU A 125 5.50 -15.59 18.75
N SER A 126 4.17 -15.69 18.69
CA SER A 126 3.34 -14.66 18.05
C SER A 126 2.88 -13.61 19.07
N ILE A 127 2.90 -12.33 18.71
CA ILE A 127 2.51 -11.23 19.59
C ILE A 127 1.48 -10.34 18.88
N GLY A 128 0.29 -10.21 19.49
CA GLY A 128 -0.74 -9.28 19.05
C GLY A 128 -0.32 -7.82 19.26
N THR A 129 -0.34 -7.03 18.19
CA THR A 129 0.17 -5.63 18.22
C THR A 129 -0.91 -4.57 18.10
N TRP A 130 -2.13 -4.94 17.73
CA TRP A 130 -3.27 -4.03 17.64
C TRP A 130 -4.04 -3.91 18.98
N TYR A 131 -3.34 -3.85 20.12
CA TYR A 131 -3.95 -3.78 21.47
C TYR A 131 -4.78 -2.51 21.74
N GLY A 132 -4.77 -1.52 20.85
CA GLY A 132 -5.70 -0.39 20.86
C GLY A 132 -7.05 -0.66 20.16
N TYR A 133 -7.12 -1.70 19.33
CA TYR A 133 -8.26 -2.03 18.46
C TYR A 133 -8.81 -3.45 18.71
N GLU A 134 -7.97 -4.38 19.15
CA GLU A 134 -8.29 -5.79 19.42
C GLU A 134 -8.05 -6.09 20.90
N SER A 135 -9.06 -6.67 21.56
CA SER A 135 -8.91 -7.13 22.94
C SER A 135 -8.15 -8.45 23.00
N PHE A 136 -7.51 -8.71 24.14
CA PHE A 136 -6.83 -9.98 24.34
C PHE A 136 -7.79 -11.17 24.34
N ASP A 137 -9.03 -10.98 24.81
CA ASP A 137 -10.07 -12.00 24.70
C ASP A 137 -10.35 -12.39 23.24
N ARG A 138 -10.40 -11.41 22.33
CA ARG A 138 -10.61 -11.65 20.89
C ARG A 138 -9.44 -12.42 20.27
N ILE A 139 -8.21 -12.08 20.66
CA ILE A 139 -7.00 -12.82 20.26
C ILE A 139 -7.10 -14.28 20.74
N ASN A 140 -7.50 -14.50 21.98
CA ASN A 140 -7.64 -15.83 22.56
C ASN A 140 -8.74 -16.66 21.88
N GLU A 141 -9.92 -16.07 21.63
CA GLU A 141 -11.00 -16.73 20.88
C GLU A 141 -10.58 -17.11 19.45
N THR A 142 -9.70 -16.31 18.82
CA THR A 142 -9.29 -16.53 17.44
C THR A 142 -8.14 -17.52 17.30
N PHE A 143 -7.07 -17.35 18.08
CA PHE A 143 -5.83 -18.12 17.95
C PHE A 143 -5.70 -19.23 19.00
N GLY A 144 -6.33 -19.06 20.16
CA GLY A 144 -6.29 -20.03 21.26
C GLY A 144 -7.31 -21.16 21.13
N ASP A 145 -8.46 -20.94 20.48
CA ASP A 145 -9.49 -21.96 20.30
C ASP A 145 -9.11 -22.97 19.21
N THR A 146 -8.98 -24.24 19.58
CA THR A 146 -8.74 -25.37 18.67
C THR A 146 -9.85 -25.58 17.61
N GLY A 147 -11.05 -25.02 17.85
CA GLY A 147 -12.16 -25.03 16.89
C GLY A 147 -12.10 -23.93 15.85
N SER A 148 -11.21 -22.95 16.02
CA SER A 148 -10.98 -21.85 15.08
C SER A 148 -10.20 -22.32 13.86
N ASP A 149 -10.55 -21.80 12.68
CA ASP A 149 -9.77 -21.98 11.45
C ASP A 149 -8.41 -21.27 11.50
N LYS A 150 -8.24 -20.37 12.47
CA LYS A 150 -7.03 -19.59 12.72
C LYS A 150 -6.28 -20.03 13.97
N HIS A 151 -6.54 -21.22 14.51
CA HIS A 151 -5.81 -21.73 15.67
C HIS A 151 -4.28 -21.69 15.44
N MET A 152 -3.52 -21.36 16.48
CA MET A 152 -2.05 -21.40 16.47
C MET A 152 -1.56 -22.41 17.50
N SER A 153 -0.76 -23.37 17.07
CA SER A 153 -0.24 -24.46 17.90
C SER A 153 0.99 -24.07 18.75
N TRP A 154 1.52 -22.87 18.57
CA TRP A 154 2.66 -22.29 19.31
C TRP A 154 2.22 -21.15 20.23
N PRO A 155 3.10 -20.67 21.14
CA PRO A 155 2.80 -19.58 22.06
C PRO A 155 2.31 -18.29 21.40
N VAL A 156 1.25 -17.70 21.98
CA VAL A 156 0.71 -16.39 21.54
C VAL A 156 0.58 -15.48 22.75
N ALA A 157 1.06 -14.25 22.60
CA ALA A 157 1.06 -13.24 23.62
C ALA A 157 0.37 -11.95 23.18
N ASN A 158 -0.02 -11.15 24.17
CA ASN A 158 -0.52 -9.80 23.94
C ASN A 158 0.62 -8.78 24.07
N GLY A 159 0.74 -7.90 23.10
CA GLY A 159 1.59 -6.72 23.22
C GLY A 159 1.01 -5.68 24.18
N GLY A 160 1.71 -4.56 24.30
CA GLY A 160 1.24 -3.42 25.09
C GLY A 160 2.10 -2.18 24.95
N THR A 161 1.62 -1.09 25.54
CA THR A 161 2.28 0.23 25.52
C THR A 161 3.43 0.38 26.51
N ASP A 162 3.55 -0.56 27.45
CA ASP A 162 4.45 -0.52 28.60
C ASP A 162 5.09 -1.90 28.88
N VAL A 163 5.34 -2.66 27.81
CA VAL A 163 5.90 -4.02 27.89
C VAL A 163 7.40 -4.06 27.60
N VAL A 164 7.93 -3.13 26.81
CA VAL A 164 9.36 -3.06 26.49
C VAL A 164 10.13 -2.55 27.70
N ILE A 165 11.24 -3.20 28.05
CA ILE A 165 12.08 -2.86 29.19
C ILE A 165 13.26 -2.02 28.67
N LEU A 166 13.36 -0.78 29.13
CA LEU A 166 14.43 0.15 28.74
C LEU A 166 15.61 0.06 29.72
N GLU A 167 16.82 0.41 29.26
CA GLU A 167 18.04 0.33 30.07
C GLU A 167 17.97 1.14 31.38
N ASN A 168 17.16 2.20 31.41
CA ASN A 168 16.95 3.04 32.58
C ASN A 168 15.87 2.50 33.55
N GLY A 169 15.27 1.35 33.25
CA GLY A 169 14.18 0.73 34.02
C GLY A 169 12.79 1.27 33.69
N ASP A 170 12.68 2.23 32.76
CA ASP A 170 11.38 2.68 32.26
C ASP A 170 10.77 1.62 31.32
N ARG A 171 9.46 1.74 31.08
CA ARG A 171 8.72 0.88 30.15
C ARG A 171 8.40 1.61 28.84
N GLY A 172 8.37 0.85 27.75
CA GLY A 172 8.13 1.38 26.40
C GLY A 172 7.10 0.59 25.59
N ASP A 173 6.67 1.20 24.50
CA ASP A 173 5.63 0.70 23.60
C ASP A 173 6.21 -0.31 22.60
N LEU A 174 5.69 -1.55 22.60
CA LEU A 174 6.21 -2.65 21.75
C LEU A 174 6.23 -2.26 20.27
N VAL A 175 5.11 -1.72 19.81
CA VAL A 175 4.90 -1.27 18.43
C VAL A 175 5.88 -0.16 18.03
N GLU A 176 6.36 0.63 18.99
CA GLU A 176 7.33 1.68 18.74
C GLU A 176 8.76 1.13 18.61
N TYR A 177 9.18 0.27 19.54
CA TYR A 177 10.56 -0.23 19.59
C TYR A 177 10.85 -1.31 18.54
N TYR A 178 9.85 -2.13 18.20
CA TYR A 178 9.98 -3.17 17.17
C TYR A 178 9.52 -2.71 15.78
N SER A 179 9.12 -1.44 15.63
CA SER A 179 8.55 -0.90 14.40
C SER A 179 7.33 -1.70 13.88
N ALA A 180 6.64 -2.42 14.76
CA ALA A 180 5.48 -3.28 14.46
C ALA A 180 4.17 -2.49 14.21
N GLN A 181 4.28 -1.33 13.57
CA GLN A 181 3.15 -0.48 13.14
C GLN A 181 2.60 -0.94 11.78
N ALA A 182 3.49 -1.51 10.95
CA ALA A 182 3.19 -2.02 9.63
C ALA A 182 3.29 -3.56 9.64
N ILE A 183 2.33 -4.20 10.29
CA ILE A 183 2.24 -5.67 10.33
C ILE A 183 1.76 -6.24 8.97
N PRO A 184 2.18 -7.47 8.60
CA PRO A 184 2.98 -8.39 9.40
C PRO A 184 4.45 -7.99 9.49
N ILE A 185 5.05 -8.26 10.64
CA ILE A 185 6.51 -8.29 10.78
C ILE A 185 6.86 -9.57 11.49
N VAL A 186 7.75 -10.38 10.91
CA VAL A 186 8.33 -11.53 11.59
C VAL A 186 9.84 -11.37 11.62
N ILE A 187 10.45 -11.58 12.78
CA ILE A 187 11.89 -11.46 12.98
C ILE A 187 12.47 -12.74 13.55
N VAL A 188 13.74 -12.97 13.27
CA VAL A 188 14.53 -14.04 13.88
C VAL A 188 15.59 -13.40 14.76
N VAL A 189 15.51 -13.69 16.05
CA VAL A 189 16.49 -13.28 17.05
C VAL A 189 17.39 -14.49 17.33
N ASP A 190 18.69 -14.31 17.20
CA ASP A 190 19.66 -15.37 17.48
C ASP A 190 19.85 -15.60 18.99
N HIS A 191 20.64 -16.63 19.32
CA HIS A 191 20.90 -17.05 20.69
C HIS A 191 21.58 -15.99 21.58
N GLU A 192 22.21 -14.96 21.00
CA GLU A 192 22.82 -13.84 21.73
C GLU A 192 21.90 -12.61 21.83
N GLY A 193 20.71 -12.65 21.22
CA GLY A 193 19.73 -11.57 21.25
C GLY A 193 19.85 -10.57 20.11
N TYR A 194 20.49 -10.92 18.99
CA TYR A 194 20.59 -10.05 17.81
C TYR A 194 19.64 -10.51 16.70
N VAL A 195 19.10 -9.56 15.92
CA VAL A 195 18.26 -9.91 14.78
C VAL A 195 19.12 -10.31 13.61
N VAL A 196 18.77 -11.45 13.00
CA VAL A 196 19.47 -12.02 11.85
C VAL A 196 18.59 -12.14 10.60
N ALA A 197 17.28 -12.08 10.77
CA ALA A 197 16.33 -11.96 9.66
C ALA A 197 15.09 -11.18 10.07
N LYS A 198 14.48 -10.52 9.08
CA LYS A 198 13.22 -9.80 9.20
C LYS A 198 12.45 -9.93 7.89
N GLU A 199 11.21 -10.34 7.97
CA GLU A 199 10.23 -10.23 6.89
C GLU A 199 9.12 -9.26 7.26
N SER A 200 8.62 -8.53 6.26
CA SER A 200 7.58 -7.50 6.45
C SER A 200 6.38 -7.70 5.52
N THR A 201 6.26 -8.91 4.98
CA THR A 201 5.16 -9.34 4.10
C THR A 201 4.87 -10.82 4.36
N GLY A 202 3.63 -11.23 4.13
CA GLY A 202 3.24 -12.64 4.15
C GLY A 202 3.60 -13.40 2.87
N THR A 203 4.08 -12.71 1.84
CA THR A 203 4.39 -13.28 0.52
C THR A 203 5.73 -12.73 0.01
N PRO A 204 6.87 -13.13 0.63
CA PRO A 204 8.19 -12.70 0.19
C PRO A 204 8.49 -13.22 -1.23
N LEU A 205 9.23 -12.44 -2.01
CA LEU A 205 9.49 -12.72 -3.44
C LEU A 205 10.38 -13.93 -3.69
N ASP A 206 11.16 -14.34 -2.69
CA ASP A 206 12.01 -15.52 -2.70
C ASP A 206 11.34 -16.75 -2.08
N GLY A 207 10.04 -16.65 -1.74
CA GLY A 207 9.27 -17.75 -1.16
C GLY A 207 9.82 -18.23 0.19
N TRP A 208 10.27 -17.31 1.03
CA TRP A 208 10.80 -17.55 2.39
C TRP A 208 12.21 -18.16 2.45
N ALA A 209 12.86 -18.40 1.31
CA ALA A 209 14.16 -19.04 1.25
C ALA A 209 15.25 -18.34 2.09
N ALA A 210 15.35 -17.01 2.04
CA ALA A 210 16.32 -16.27 2.84
C ALA A 210 15.99 -16.31 4.33
N PHE A 211 14.70 -16.23 4.68
CA PHE A 211 14.22 -16.26 6.06
C PHE A 211 14.49 -17.62 6.73
N ASP A 212 14.11 -18.71 6.07
CA ASP A 212 14.31 -20.06 6.59
C ASP A 212 15.80 -20.43 6.66
N SER A 213 16.60 -19.96 5.68
CA SER A 213 18.06 -20.12 5.71
C SER A 213 18.70 -19.39 6.89
N ALA A 214 18.16 -18.23 7.30
CA ALA A 214 18.66 -17.49 8.45
C ALA A 214 18.32 -18.21 9.77
N ILE A 215 17.14 -18.82 9.89
CA ILE A 215 16.78 -19.67 11.04
C ILE A 215 17.76 -20.84 11.16
N ALA A 216 18.02 -21.56 10.06
CA ALA A 216 18.96 -22.67 10.05
C ALA A 216 20.39 -22.22 10.43
N SER A 217 20.82 -21.06 9.93
CA SER A 217 22.13 -20.49 10.28
C SER A 217 22.20 -20.08 11.76
N ALA A 218 21.12 -19.52 12.30
CA ALA A 218 21.04 -19.12 13.71
C ALA A 218 21.03 -20.34 14.65
N ASN A 219 20.30 -21.40 14.27
CA ASN A 219 20.26 -22.67 15.00
C ASN A 219 21.65 -23.32 15.06
N ALA A 220 22.42 -23.23 13.97
CA ALA A 220 23.81 -23.68 13.91
C ALA A 220 24.80 -22.78 14.67
N GLY A 221 24.40 -21.57 15.08
CA GLY A 221 25.28 -20.56 15.68
C GLY A 221 26.17 -19.82 14.69
N GLU A 222 25.85 -19.86 13.39
CA GLU A 222 26.65 -19.31 12.29
C GLU A 222 26.03 -18.03 11.66
N ALA A 223 25.08 -17.38 12.36
CA ALA A 223 24.34 -16.22 11.84
C ALA A 223 24.96 -14.84 12.19
N GLU A 224 26.20 -14.79 12.71
CA GLU A 224 26.83 -13.53 13.13
C GLU A 224 26.94 -12.52 11.97
N ASP A 225 27.23 -12.99 10.75
CA ASP A 225 27.34 -12.17 9.54
C ASP A 225 25.98 -11.62 9.05
N LEU A 226 24.87 -12.13 9.57
CA LEU A 226 23.51 -11.72 9.22
C LEU A 226 22.95 -10.65 10.17
N ARG A 227 23.69 -10.29 11.23
CA ARG A 227 23.18 -9.42 12.30
C ARG A 227 22.93 -8.00 11.81
N PHE A 228 21.80 -7.44 12.21
CA PHE A 228 21.47 -6.02 12.08
C PHE A 228 20.69 -5.51 13.30
N GLY A 229 20.74 -4.19 13.54
CA GLY A 229 19.97 -3.59 14.62
C GLY A 229 18.52 -3.32 14.23
N ILE A 230 17.60 -3.42 15.19
CA ILE A 230 16.26 -2.84 15.03
C ILE A 230 16.30 -1.38 15.49
N LYS A 231 15.75 -0.50 14.66
CA LYS A 231 15.56 0.91 14.99
C LYS A 231 14.12 1.15 15.43
N LYS A 232 13.98 1.84 16.56
CA LYS A 232 12.71 2.41 17.01
C LYS A 232 12.04 3.19 15.88
N ALA A 233 10.74 2.97 15.67
CA ALA A 233 9.95 3.61 14.62
C ALA A 233 10.17 5.12 14.65
N ASP A 234 10.69 5.66 13.54
CA ASP A 234 11.08 7.06 13.48
C ASP A 234 9.82 7.94 13.31
N ARG A 235 9.19 8.27 14.45
CA ARG A 235 8.11 9.28 14.51
C ARG A 235 8.63 10.70 14.27
N SER A 236 9.90 10.87 13.87
CA SER A 236 10.40 12.18 13.46
C SER A 236 9.63 12.69 12.25
N LEU A 237 9.39 13.99 12.24
CA LEU A 237 8.70 14.68 11.15
C LEU A 237 9.39 14.43 9.80
N THR A 238 10.71 14.19 9.81
CA THR A 238 11.50 13.85 8.62
C THR A 238 11.23 12.43 8.12
N GLY A 239 11.22 11.42 9.00
CA GLY A 239 10.91 10.04 8.61
C GLY A 239 9.51 9.93 8.00
N VAL A 240 8.54 10.54 8.68
CA VAL A 240 7.15 10.61 8.23
C VAL A 240 7.02 11.30 6.85
N PHE A 241 7.76 12.39 6.63
CA PHE A 241 7.79 13.09 5.34
C PHE A 241 8.36 12.23 4.21
N VAL A 242 9.45 11.49 4.47
CA VAL A 242 10.10 10.63 3.46
C VAL A 242 9.19 9.48 3.05
N ILE A 243 8.51 8.82 4.00
CA ILE A 243 7.54 7.76 3.68
C ILE A 243 6.41 8.31 2.83
N GLY A 244 5.87 9.49 3.19
CA GLY A 244 4.85 10.17 2.38
C GLY A 244 5.33 10.46 0.95
N LEU A 245 6.59 10.87 0.78
CA LEU A 245 7.20 11.14 -0.52
C LEU A 245 7.25 9.87 -1.39
N PHE A 246 7.72 8.74 -0.85
CA PHE A 246 7.74 7.47 -1.59
C PHE A 246 6.34 6.98 -1.95
N LEU A 247 5.40 7.07 -1.00
CA LEU A 247 4.02 6.69 -1.24
C LEU A 247 3.38 7.52 -2.35
N GLY A 248 3.61 8.83 -2.40
CA GLY A 248 3.07 9.66 -3.47
C GLY A 248 3.66 9.35 -4.86
N ILE A 249 4.91 8.90 -4.96
CA ILE A 249 5.48 8.37 -6.21
C ILE A 249 4.69 7.14 -6.67
N LEU A 250 4.42 6.21 -5.76
CA LEU A 250 3.68 4.97 -6.05
C LEU A 250 2.24 5.27 -6.49
N VAL A 251 1.56 6.18 -5.79
CA VAL A 251 0.21 6.64 -6.15
C VAL A 251 0.22 7.30 -7.54
N TYR A 252 1.24 8.09 -7.87
CA TYR A 252 1.33 8.72 -9.19
C TYR A 252 1.46 7.71 -10.32
N PHE A 253 2.27 6.65 -10.15
CA PHE A 253 2.47 5.59 -11.16
C PHE A 253 1.44 4.46 -11.08
N SER A 254 0.36 4.66 -10.32
CA SER A 254 -0.75 3.73 -10.20
C SER A 254 -1.33 3.35 -11.56
N PRO A 255 -1.50 2.04 -11.85
CA PRO A 255 -1.99 1.56 -13.15
C PRO A 255 -3.39 2.09 -13.49
N CYS A 256 -4.18 2.52 -12.51
CA CYS A 256 -5.53 3.08 -12.71
C CYS A 256 -5.53 4.55 -13.15
N ALA A 257 -4.46 5.29 -12.84
CA ALA A 257 -4.30 6.68 -13.26
C ALA A 257 -3.71 6.81 -14.67
N PHE A 258 -3.00 5.77 -15.12
CA PHE A 258 -2.35 5.72 -16.44
C PHE A 258 -3.27 6.10 -17.64
N PRO A 259 -4.55 5.67 -17.70
CA PRO A 259 -5.43 6.01 -18.82
C PRO A 259 -5.83 7.50 -18.88
N VAL A 260 -5.74 8.20 -17.74
CA VAL A 260 -6.17 9.60 -17.60
C VAL A 260 -5.10 10.57 -18.13
N LEU A 261 -3.83 10.20 -18.01
CA LEU A 261 -2.67 11.02 -18.38
C LEU A 261 -2.63 11.40 -19.88
N PRO A 262 -2.90 10.48 -20.84
CA PRO A 262 -3.06 10.81 -22.26
C PRO A 262 -4.15 11.85 -22.53
N SER A 263 -5.25 11.80 -21.78
CA SER A 263 -6.37 12.74 -21.94
C SER A 263 -5.98 14.15 -21.50
N TYR A 264 -5.20 14.27 -20.42
CA TYR A 264 -4.61 15.53 -19.98
C TYR A 264 -3.67 16.13 -21.02
N ILE A 265 -2.77 15.31 -21.53
CA ILE A 265 -1.80 15.73 -22.53
C ILE A 265 -2.52 16.19 -23.80
N ALA A 266 -3.51 15.42 -24.27
CA ALA A 266 -4.32 15.80 -25.42
C ALA A 266 -5.06 17.12 -25.18
N TYR A 267 -5.68 17.30 -24.00
CA TYR A 267 -6.36 18.54 -23.64
C TYR A 267 -5.39 19.74 -23.60
N TYR A 268 -4.25 19.60 -22.92
CA TYR A 268 -3.22 20.64 -22.83
C TYR A 268 -2.64 21.02 -24.20
N LEU A 269 -2.40 20.05 -25.07
CA LEU A 269 -1.86 20.32 -26.39
C LEU A 269 -2.91 20.91 -27.34
N ASN A 270 -4.17 20.49 -27.23
CA ASN A 270 -5.27 21.05 -28.02
C ASN A 270 -5.55 22.51 -27.64
N LEU A 271 -5.49 22.81 -26.34
CA LEU A 271 -5.43 24.18 -25.82
C LEU A 271 -4.29 24.95 -26.48
N GLY A 272 -3.07 24.41 -26.41
CA GLY A 272 -1.87 25.00 -26.96
C GLY A 272 -1.93 25.32 -28.46
N MET A 273 -2.69 24.55 -29.25
CA MET A 273 -2.81 24.79 -30.70
C MET A 273 -3.89 25.81 -31.06
N ARG A 274 -4.88 26.01 -30.19
CA ARG A 274 -6.04 26.89 -30.43
C ARG A 274 -6.00 28.16 -29.59
N GLU A 275 -4.82 28.48 -29.02
CA GLU A 275 -4.60 29.71 -28.26
C GLU A 275 -4.97 30.94 -29.07
N ASP A 276 -4.50 30.99 -30.33
CA ASP A 276 -4.70 32.13 -31.21
C ASP A 276 -6.18 32.29 -31.60
N GLU A 277 -6.86 31.18 -31.93
CA GLU A 277 -8.31 31.17 -32.26
C GLU A 277 -9.19 31.59 -31.07
N LEU A 278 -8.85 31.13 -29.85
CA LEU A 278 -9.61 31.44 -28.64
C LEU A 278 -9.39 32.88 -28.16
N ARG A 279 -8.24 33.48 -28.46
CA ARG A 279 -7.96 34.90 -28.23
C ARG A 279 -8.65 35.78 -29.26
N GLU A 280 -8.65 35.41 -30.53
CA GLU A 280 -9.35 36.15 -31.60
C GLU A 280 -10.87 36.17 -31.41
N SER A 281 -11.44 35.09 -30.87
CA SER A 281 -12.87 35.02 -30.54
C SER A 281 -13.26 35.75 -29.25
N GLY A 282 -12.31 36.37 -28.54
CA GLY A 282 -12.56 37.12 -27.30
C GLY A 282 -12.98 36.25 -26.10
N LYS A 283 -12.91 34.93 -26.22
CA LYS A 283 -13.34 33.95 -25.20
C LYS A 283 -12.31 33.75 -24.07
N LEU A 284 -11.05 34.13 -24.32
CA LEU A 284 -9.95 34.09 -23.34
C LEU A 284 -9.53 35.51 -22.93
N SER A 285 -9.59 35.83 -21.63
CA SER A 285 -9.25 37.16 -21.10
C SER A 285 -7.75 37.41 -20.86
N GLY A 286 -6.85 36.56 -21.41
CA GLY A 286 -5.40 36.70 -21.22
C GLY A 286 -4.57 35.68 -22.01
N SER A 287 -3.25 35.64 -21.77
CA SER A 287 -2.34 34.63 -22.32
C SER A 287 -2.58 33.26 -21.70
N MET A 288 -2.26 32.18 -22.42
CA MET A 288 -2.35 30.84 -21.86
C MET A 288 -1.42 30.68 -20.64
N PRO A 289 -1.89 30.01 -19.56
CA PRO A 289 -1.03 29.75 -18.41
C PRO A 289 0.16 28.87 -18.82
N LYS A 290 1.34 29.17 -18.25
CA LYS A 290 2.58 28.41 -18.51
C LYS A 290 2.42 26.94 -18.12
N PRO A 291 3.21 26.00 -18.69
CA PRO A 291 3.18 24.58 -18.29
C PRO A 291 3.28 24.37 -16.77
N ILE A 292 4.11 25.19 -16.09
CA ILE A 292 4.30 25.18 -14.63
C ILE A 292 3.04 25.64 -13.90
N GLU A 293 2.34 26.68 -14.39
CA GLU A 293 1.09 27.14 -13.79
C GLU A 293 -0.01 26.08 -13.93
N ILE A 294 -0.09 25.43 -15.08
CA ILE A 294 -1.07 24.38 -15.36
C ILE A 294 -0.82 23.14 -14.49
N GLY A 295 0.43 22.71 -14.38
CA GLY A 295 0.82 21.66 -13.44
C GLY A 295 0.51 22.03 -11.99
N GLY A 296 0.72 23.30 -11.60
CA GLY A 296 0.40 23.82 -10.28
C GLY A 296 -1.10 23.80 -9.96
N TYR A 297 -1.97 24.17 -10.90
CA TYR A 297 -3.42 24.10 -10.69
C TYR A 297 -3.92 22.65 -10.59
N ALA A 298 -3.37 21.74 -11.41
CA ALA A 298 -3.67 20.31 -11.29
C ALA A 298 -3.22 19.75 -9.93
N ALA A 299 -2.02 20.11 -9.48
CA ALA A 299 -1.50 19.73 -8.17
C ALA A 299 -2.36 20.26 -7.01
N LEU A 300 -2.85 21.50 -7.11
CA LEU A 300 -3.80 22.05 -6.13
C LEU A 300 -5.11 21.24 -6.06
N GLY A 301 -5.59 20.72 -7.19
CA GLY A 301 -6.75 19.82 -7.23
C GLY A 301 -6.49 18.47 -6.56
N GLN A 302 -5.31 17.90 -6.78
CA GLN A 302 -4.89 16.67 -6.10
C GLN A 302 -4.78 16.89 -4.58
N LEU A 303 -4.20 18.03 -4.17
CA LEU A 303 -4.07 18.43 -2.77
C LEU A 303 -5.43 18.51 -2.08
N THR A 304 -6.40 19.20 -2.69
CA THR A 304 -7.73 19.32 -2.08
C THR A 304 -8.44 17.98 -1.97
N PHE A 305 -8.30 17.09 -2.95
CA PHE A 305 -8.87 15.74 -2.85
C PHE A 305 -8.29 14.96 -1.66
N PHE A 306 -6.96 14.89 -1.55
CA PHE A 306 -6.30 14.17 -0.45
C PHE A 306 -6.55 14.81 0.91
N ALA A 307 -6.60 16.15 1.00
CA ALA A 307 -6.91 16.85 2.23
C ALA A 307 -8.36 16.58 2.70
N VAL A 308 -9.32 16.53 1.76
CA VAL A 308 -10.72 16.20 2.08
C VAL A 308 -10.84 14.76 2.56
N ILE A 309 -10.24 13.80 1.86
CA ILE A 309 -10.26 12.39 2.30
C ILE A 309 -9.60 12.23 3.66
N GLY A 310 -8.41 12.79 3.86
CA GLY A 310 -7.71 12.72 5.14
C GLY A 310 -8.53 13.35 6.27
N GLY A 311 -9.19 14.48 6.01
CA GLY A 311 -10.08 15.12 6.98
C GLY A 311 -11.33 14.28 7.32
N ILE A 312 -11.90 13.59 6.33
CA ILE A 312 -13.03 12.67 6.54
C ILE A 312 -12.59 11.49 7.42
N ILE A 313 -11.46 10.85 7.09
CA ILE A 313 -10.93 9.71 7.87
C ILE A 313 -10.67 10.13 9.31
N PHE A 314 -9.99 11.26 9.53
CA PHE A 314 -9.71 11.77 10.87
C PHE A 314 -10.99 12.11 11.66
N GLY A 315 -12.02 12.62 10.98
CA GLY A 315 -13.32 12.90 11.62
C GLY A 315 -14.13 11.64 11.98
N LEU A 316 -13.85 10.51 11.33
CA LEU A 316 -14.54 9.23 11.52
C LEU A 316 -13.84 8.30 12.52
N ASP A 317 -12.57 8.56 12.85
CA ASP A 317 -11.71 7.77 13.76
C ASP A 317 -12.26 7.61 15.19
N GLY A 318 -13.33 8.35 15.55
CA GLY A 318 -14.01 8.24 16.85
C GLY A 318 -15.40 7.61 16.84
N ILE A 319 -15.93 7.18 15.68
CA ILE A 319 -17.37 6.81 15.55
C ILE A 319 -17.58 5.39 15.00
N ILE A 320 -16.64 4.81 14.24
CA ILE A 320 -16.83 3.52 13.57
C ILE A 320 -15.59 2.63 13.75
N ASP A 321 -15.79 1.35 14.07
CA ASP A 321 -14.73 0.32 14.02
C ASP A 321 -14.38 0.05 12.55
N LEU A 322 -13.36 0.74 12.03
CA LEU A 322 -12.97 0.69 10.61
C LEU A 322 -12.45 -0.69 10.15
N SER A 323 -11.94 -1.51 11.07
CA SER A 323 -11.16 -2.73 10.75
C SER A 323 -11.92 -3.74 9.88
N GLY A 324 -13.10 -4.19 10.30
CA GLY A 324 -13.89 -5.18 9.54
C GLY A 324 -14.55 -4.61 8.28
N VAL A 325 -14.94 -3.34 8.31
CA VAL A 325 -15.66 -2.68 7.21
C VAL A 325 -14.74 -2.41 6.01
N LEU A 326 -13.44 -2.19 6.26
CA LEU A 326 -12.45 -1.93 5.21
C LEU A 326 -12.32 -3.10 4.22
N HIS A 327 -12.35 -4.34 4.70
CA HIS A 327 -12.26 -5.53 3.84
C HIS A 327 -13.47 -5.64 2.90
N ASP A 328 -14.69 -5.50 3.43
CA ASP A 328 -15.92 -5.57 2.64
C ASP A 328 -16.01 -4.43 1.61
N ILE A 329 -15.60 -3.22 2.00
CA ILE A 329 -15.51 -2.07 1.08
C ILE A 329 -14.50 -2.36 -0.03
N ALA A 330 -13.33 -2.92 0.30
CA ALA A 330 -12.29 -3.23 -0.68
C ALA A 330 -12.75 -4.27 -1.71
N ILE A 331 -13.47 -5.31 -1.30
CA ILE A 331 -14.11 -6.27 -2.22
C ILE A 331 -15.11 -5.55 -3.14
N GLY A 332 -15.93 -4.65 -2.58
CA GLY A 332 -16.86 -3.83 -3.36
C GLY A 332 -16.17 -2.99 -4.43
N ILE A 333 -15.07 -2.33 -4.08
CA ILE A 333 -14.24 -1.55 -5.01
C ILE A 333 -13.63 -2.46 -6.08
N ALA A 334 -13.12 -3.64 -5.72
CA ALA A 334 -12.54 -4.58 -6.68
C ALA A 334 -13.55 -4.98 -7.78
N TRP A 335 -14.78 -5.31 -7.39
CA TRP A 335 -15.87 -5.58 -8.34
C TRP A 335 -16.22 -4.37 -9.20
N LEU A 336 -16.28 -3.19 -8.60
CA LEU A 336 -16.54 -1.93 -9.31
C LEU A 336 -15.46 -1.64 -10.36
N LEU A 337 -14.19 -1.88 -10.07
CA LEU A 337 -13.08 -1.73 -11.01
C LEU A 337 -13.18 -2.69 -12.21
N ILE A 338 -13.52 -3.96 -11.96
CA ILE A 338 -13.71 -4.96 -13.02
C ILE A 338 -14.87 -4.57 -13.93
N ILE A 339 -16.00 -4.17 -13.34
CA ILE A 339 -17.20 -3.75 -14.10
C ILE A 339 -16.90 -2.48 -14.91
N LEU A 340 -16.28 -1.47 -14.30
CA LEU A 340 -15.98 -0.21 -14.98
C LEU A 340 -14.96 -0.39 -16.10
N GLY A 341 -13.91 -1.19 -15.88
CA GLY A 341 -12.94 -1.55 -16.90
C GLY A 341 -13.60 -2.29 -18.08
N GLY A 342 -14.49 -3.24 -17.80
CA GLY A 342 -15.25 -3.95 -18.84
C GLY A 342 -16.18 -3.03 -19.64
N LEU A 343 -16.89 -2.13 -18.97
CA LEU A 343 -17.74 -1.12 -19.62
C LEU A 343 -16.93 -0.14 -20.48
N MET A 344 -15.72 0.21 -20.04
CA MET A 344 -14.79 1.05 -20.81
C MET A 344 -14.30 0.36 -22.07
N LEU A 345 -14.08 -0.95 -22.02
CA LEU A 345 -13.66 -1.75 -23.15
C LEU A 345 -14.78 -1.96 -24.18
N LEU A 346 -16.02 -2.18 -23.71
CA LEU A 346 -17.21 -2.41 -24.56
C LEU A 346 -17.81 -1.12 -25.15
N GLY A 347 -17.17 0.03 -24.93
CA GLY A 347 -17.62 1.32 -25.47
C GLY A 347 -18.88 1.89 -24.83
N TRP A 348 -19.53 1.21 -23.87
CA TRP A 348 -20.73 1.69 -23.15
C TRP A 348 -20.52 3.07 -22.52
N THR A 349 -19.26 3.43 -22.22
CA THR A 349 -18.87 4.71 -21.64
C THR A 349 -19.58 5.94 -22.20
N SER A 350 -20.08 5.98 -23.44
CA SER A 350 -20.84 7.14 -23.93
C SER A 350 -22.09 7.50 -23.09
N HIS A 351 -22.79 6.53 -22.47
CA HIS A 351 -23.97 6.83 -21.65
C HIS A 351 -23.62 7.21 -20.20
N LEU A 352 -22.59 6.55 -19.65
CA LEU A 352 -22.05 6.86 -18.32
C LEU A 352 -21.32 8.21 -18.34
N LEU A 353 -20.48 8.43 -19.36
CA LEU A 353 -19.83 9.71 -19.63
C LEU A 353 -20.86 10.79 -19.91
N ASN A 354 -21.98 10.58 -20.62
CA ASN A 354 -22.98 11.64 -20.76
C ASN A 354 -23.60 12.06 -19.41
N TRP A 355 -23.81 11.12 -18.49
CA TRP A 355 -24.33 11.43 -17.15
C TRP A 355 -23.29 12.11 -16.28
N VAL A 356 -22.06 11.58 -16.25
CA VAL A 356 -20.93 12.17 -15.52
C VAL A 356 -20.52 13.52 -16.14
N GLN A 357 -20.58 13.66 -17.46
CA GLN A 357 -20.39 14.91 -18.21
C GLN A 357 -21.51 15.88 -17.90
N GLY A 358 -22.78 15.47 -17.77
CA GLY A 358 -23.83 16.38 -17.32
C GLY A 358 -23.58 16.98 -15.93
N ILE A 359 -22.97 16.21 -15.02
CA ILE A 359 -22.54 16.69 -13.70
C ILE A 359 -21.26 17.53 -13.83
N LEU A 360 -20.31 17.10 -14.65
CA LEU A 360 -19.04 17.80 -14.85
C LEU A 360 -19.23 19.12 -15.60
N ASP A 361 -20.10 19.22 -16.60
CA ASP A 361 -20.42 20.43 -17.38
C ASP A 361 -21.02 21.54 -16.50
N GLN A 362 -21.62 21.17 -15.36
CA GLN A 362 -22.03 22.14 -14.35
C GLN A 362 -20.84 22.80 -13.63
N TYR A 363 -19.68 22.12 -13.59
CA TYR A 363 -18.47 22.55 -12.90
C TYR A 363 -17.27 22.86 -13.83
N GLN A 364 -17.22 22.31 -15.03
CA GLN A 364 -16.19 22.50 -16.05
C GLN A 364 -16.71 23.47 -17.10
N THR A 365 -15.88 24.45 -17.47
CA THR A 365 -16.24 25.37 -18.56
C THR A 365 -15.78 24.78 -19.88
N THR A 366 -16.69 24.60 -20.83
CA THR A 366 -16.36 24.08 -22.16
C THR A 366 -16.10 25.22 -23.13
N GLU A 367 -15.53 24.91 -24.31
CA GLU A 367 -15.29 25.91 -25.37
C GLU A 367 -16.59 26.58 -25.90
N MET A 368 -17.74 25.98 -25.56
CA MET A 368 -19.08 26.46 -25.90
C MET A 368 -19.59 27.56 -24.94
N ASP A 369 -18.96 27.72 -23.78
CA ASP A 369 -19.35 28.72 -22.79
C ASP A 369 -18.84 30.13 -23.15
N GLU A 370 -19.54 31.15 -22.67
CA GLU A 370 -19.19 32.57 -22.90
C GLU A 370 -17.81 32.94 -22.34
N GLN A 371 -17.33 32.22 -21.31
CA GLN A 371 -16.03 32.44 -20.70
C GLN A 371 -15.32 31.11 -20.45
N PHE A 372 -14.20 30.90 -21.14
CA PHE A 372 -13.43 29.68 -21.02
C PHE A 372 -12.36 29.82 -19.93
N THR A 373 -12.38 28.95 -18.91
CA THR A 373 -11.45 29.01 -17.76
C THR A 373 -10.50 27.81 -17.70
N PRO A 374 -9.36 27.84 -18.43
CA PRO A 374 -8.41 26.73 -18.48
C PRO A 374 -7.91 26.31 -17.09
N ARG A 375 -7.70 27.28 -16.19
CA ARG A 375 -7.20 27.05 -14.82
C ARG A 375 -8.14 26.19 -13.97
N ARG A 376 -9.45 26.45 -14.06
CA ARG A 376 -10.50 25.70 -13.32
C ARG A 376 -10.60 24.26 -13.82
N ASN A 377 -10.56 24.07 -15.13
CA ASN A 377 -10.59 22.74 -15.72
C ASN A 377 -9.36 21.91 -15.32
N MET A 378 -8.18 22.53 -15.23
CA MET A 378 -6.96 21.83 -14.78
C MET A 378 -7.03 21.44 -13.29
N TYR A 379 -7.60 22.30 -12.44
CA TYR A 379 -7.86 21.96 -11.05
C TYR A 379 -8.82 20.76 -10.91
N LEU A 380 -9.94 20.76 -11.63
CA LEU A 380 -10.90 19.65 -11.62
C LEU A 380 -10.30 18.37 -12.20
N TRP A 381 -9.44 18.49 -13.20
CA TRP A 381 -8.71 17.35 -13.74
C TRP A 381 -7.77 16.73 -12.69
N GLY A 382 -7.09 17.55 -11.89
CA GLY A 382 -6.25 17.09 -10.78
C GLY A 382 -7.04 16.25 -9.76
N ILE A 383 -8.24 16.69 -9.38
CA ILE A 383 -9.14 15.92 -8.52
C ILE A 383 -9.49 14.57 -9.16
N GLY A 384 -9.84 14.56 -10.44
CA GLY A 384 -10.18 13.34 -11.17
C GLY A 384 -9.01 12.36 -11.29
N TYR A 385 -7.79 12.87 -11.48
CA TYR A 385 -6.57 12.05 -11.47
C TYR A 385 -6.35 11.42 -10.11
N SER A 386 -6.44 12.20 -9.02
CA SER A 386 -6.27 11.68 -7.66
C SER A 386 -7.33 10.62 -7.34
N ALA A 387 -8.59 10.87 -7.66
CA ALA A 387 -9.67 9.90 -7.47
C ALA A 387 -9.37 8.57 -8.18
N ALA A 388 -9.01 8.61 -9.47
CA ALA A 388 -8.66 7.41 -10.22
C ALA A 388 -7.39 6.71 -9.70
N SER A 389 -6.41 7.48 -9.22
CA SER A 389 -5.15 6.92 -8.69
C SER A 389 -5.34 6.20 -7.35
N VAL A 390 -6.16 6.78 -6.45
CA VAL A 390 -6.42 6.27 -5.11
C VAL A 390 -7.18 4.95 -5.15
N ASP A 391 -8.05 4.73 -6.13
CA ASP A 391 -8.87 3.52 -6.20
C ASP A 391 -8.05 2.22 -6.12
N CYS A 392 -6.93 2.10 -6.86
CA CYS A 392 -6.08 0.91 -6.78
C CYS A 392 -4.84 1.04 -5.89
N THR A 393 -4.64 2.18 -5.22
CA THR A 393 -3.63 2.33 -4.16
C THR A 393 -4.25 2.50 -2.77
N ALA A 394 -5.57 2.36 -2.65
CA ALA A 394 -6.32 2.53 -1.41
C ALA A 394 -5.76 1.66 -0.28
N ALA A 395 -5.34 0.43 -0.61
CA ALA A 395 -4.73 -0.51 0.33
C ALA A 395 -3.41 0.00 0.93
N ALA A 396 -2.69 0.91 0.27
CA ALA A 396 -1.47 1.52 0.80
C ALA A 396 -1.74 2.90 1.41
N VAL A 397 -2.61 3.70 0.79
CA VAL A 397 -2.89 5.07 1.21
C VAL A 397 -3.70 5.12 2.50
N PHE A 398 -4.71 4.26 2.67
CA PHE A 398 -5.56 4.32 3.87
C PHE A 398 -4.83 3.89 5.14
N PRO A 399 -4.05 2.79 5.18
CA PRO A 399 -3.25 2.47 6.36
C PRO A 399 -2.24 3.56 6.70
N PHE A 400 -1.61 4.17 5.69
CA PHE A 400 -0.68 5.28 5.92
C PHE A 400 -1.39 6.50 6.52
N VAL A 401 -2.55 6.89 6.00
CA VAL A 401 -3.33 8.03 6.53
C VAL A 401 -3.87 7.74 7.93
N ALA A 402 -4.34 6.52 8.19
CA ALA A 402 -4.77 6.08 9.52
C ALA A 402 -3.61 6.12 10.51
N TRP A 403 -2.44 5.59 10.12
CA TRP A 403 -1.22 5.67 10.91
C TRP A 403 -0.83 7.11 11.24
N LEU A 404 -0.88 8.01 10.25
CA LEU A 404 -0.63 9.44 10.46
C LEU A 404 -1.59 10.09 11.46
N ALA A 405 -2.84 9.61 11.56
CA ALA A 405 -3.81 10.09 12.54
C ALA A 405 -3.42 9.71 13.97
N VAL A 406 -2.90 8.49 14.17
CA VAL A 406 -2.51 7.95 15.48
C VAL A 406 -1.19 8.56 15.99
N VAL A 407 -0.23 8.85 15.10
CA VAL A 407 1.10 9.35 15.48
C VAL A 407 1.09 10.82 15.96
N GLY A 408 0.01 11.57 15.69
CA GLY A 408 -0.26 12.90 16.25
C GLY A 408 -0.15 14.08 15.28
N ASN A 409 -0.62 15.26 15.72
CA ASN A 409 -0.91 16.44 14.89
C ASN A 409 0.24 16.96 13.99
N GLY A 410 1.50 16.73 14.36
CA GLY A 410 2.66 17.12 13.55
C GLY A 410 2.98 16.14 12.43
N ALA A 411 2.87 14.83 12.70
CA ALA A 411 3.19 13.78 11.74
C ALA A 411 2.24 13.81 10.54
N PHE A 412 0.94 13.98 10.78
CA PHE A 412 -0.06 14.08 9.72
C PHE A 412 0.28 15.16 8.69
N ALA A 413 0.60 16.38 9.14
CA ALA A 413 0.92 17.48 8.24
C ALA A 413 2.19 17.20 7.40
N PHE A 414 3.22 16.64 8.01
CA PHE A 414 4.48 16.34 7.31
C PHE A 414 4.36 15.14 6.35
N GLY A 415 3.63 14.09 6.74
CA GLY A 415 3.38 12.93 5.87
C GLY A 415 2.54 13.30 4.65
N MET A 416 1.47 14.07 4.88
CA MET A 416 0.66 14.62 3.79
C MET A 416 1.47 15.57 2.90
N ALA A 417 2.33 16.41 3.49
CA ALA A 417 3.21 17.29 2.71
C ALA A 417 4.18 16.50 1.83
N GLY A 418 4.73 15.38 2.31
CA GLY A 418 5.59 14.49 1.50
C GLY A 418 4.83 13.88 0.32
N LEU A 419 3.63 13.36 0.57
CA LEU A 419 2.76 12.79 -0.48
C LEU A 419 2.38 13.85 -1.51
N ILE A 420 1.96 15.03 -1.07
CA ILE A 420 1.58 16.13 -1.97
C ILE A 420 2.79 16.61 -2.78
N LEU A 421 3.94 16.78 -2.14
CA LEU A 421 5.14 17.30 -2.79
C LEU A 421 5.64 16.36 -3.88
N SER A 422 5.67 15.04 -3.64
CA SER A 422 6.07 14.06 -4.64
C SER A 422 5.14 14.05 -5.85
N VAL A 423 3.82 13.95 -5.63
CA VAL A 423 2.82 13.95 -6.71
C VAL A 423 2.89 15.25 -7.52
N THR A 424 3.01 16.40 -6.84
CA THR A 424 3.13 17.72 -7.48
C THR A 424 4.40 17.81 -8.33
N LEU A 425 5.54 17.40 -7.77
CA LEU A 425 6.83 17.43 -8.46
C LEU A 425 6.81 16.55 -9.71
N LEU A 426 6.25 15.34 -9.61
CA LEU A 426 6.11 14.41 -10.74
C LEU A 426 5.18 14.98 -11.81
N MET A 427 4.01 15.49 -11.41
CA MET A 427 3.05 16.09 -12.35
C MET A 427 3.67 17.25 -13.12
N VAL A 428 4.32 18.19 -12.43
CA VAL A 428 5.01 19.32 -13.08
C VAL A 428 6.13 18.84 -13.99
N SER A 429 6.91 17.83 -13.57
CA SER A 429 8.01 17.27 -14.37
C SER A 429 7.51 16.63 -15.66
N VAL A 430 6.45 15.81 -15.58
CA VAL A 430 5.83 15.17 -16.75
C VAL A 430 5.22 16.21 -17.68
N THR A 431 4.47 17.19 -17.15
CA THR A 431 3.90 18.27 -17.96
C THR A 431 4.99 19.09 -18.67
N ALA A 432 6.11 19.36 -18.00
CA ALA A 432 7.24 20.06 -18.60
C ALA A 432 7.89 19.24 -19.73
N LEU A 433 8.15 17.94 -19.50
CA LEU A 433 8.72 17.03 -20.51
C LEU A 433 7.83 16.94 -21.75
N VAL A 434 6.53 16.76 -21.55
CA VAL A 434 5.54 16.66 -22.64
C VAL A 434 5.41 17.99 -23.39
N GLY A 435 5.42 19.12 -22.67
CA GLY A 435 5.34 20.46 -23.26
C GLY A 435 6.50 20.76 -24.21
N MET A 436 7.69 20.17 -23.98
CA MET A 436 8.86 20.31 -24.85
C MET A 436 8.79 19.41 -26.11
N GLY A 437 8.08 18.28 -26.08
CA GLY A 437 8.00 17.29 -27.18
C GLY A 437 6.90 17.53 -28.24
N ARG A 438 6.45 18.78 -28.37
CA ARG A 438 5.08 19.21 -28.74
C ARG A 438 4.48 18.69 -30.05
N GLN A 439 5.26 18.22 -31.05
CA GLN A 439 4.72 17.73 -32.33
C GLN A 439 4.78 16.21 -32.49
N ALA A 440 5.94 15.58 -32.25
CA ALA A 440 6.08 14.12 -32.38
C ALA A 440 5.21 13.35 -31.37
N MET A 441 5.05 13.89 -30.16
CA MET A 441 4.23 13.28 -29.12
C MET A 441 2.72 13.40 -29.42
N LEU A 442 2.29 14.49 -30.06
CA LEU A 442 0.90 14.70 -30.47
C LEU A 442 0.44 13.67 -31.50
N ASP A 443 1.24 13.45 -32.54
CA ASP A 443 0.91 12.51 -33.61
C ASP A 443 0.93 11.07 -33.12
N PHE A 444 1.86 10.73 -32.23
CA PHE A 444 1.87 9.42 -31.55
C PHE A 444 0.64 9.22 -30.67
N LEU A 445 0.27 10.22 -29.86
CA LEU A 445 -0.88 10.14 -28.96
C LEU A 445 -2.19 10.05 -29.75
N ARG A 446 -2.40 10.89 -30.77
CA ARG A 446 -3.61 10.85 -31.62
C ARG A 446 -3.76 9.53 -32.36
N ARG A 447 -2.67 8.95 -32.84
CA ARG A 447 -2.66 7.65 -33.53
C ARG A 447 -2.91 6.48 -32.58
N SER A 448 -2.51 6.63 -31.32
CA SER A 448 -2.55 5.54 -30.32
C SER A 448 -3.69 5.67 -29.32
N THR A 449 -4.53 6.71 -29.38
CA THR A 449 -5.62 6.95 -28.42
C THR A 449 -6.51 5.71 -28.22
N GLY A 450 -6.82 4.99 -29.30
CA GLY A 450 -7.60 3.75 -29.23
C GLY A 450 -6.90 2.64 -28.44
N ILE A 451 -5.63 2.37 -28.77
CA ILE A 451 -4.80 1.37 -28.09
C ILE A 451 -4.59 1.75 -26.62
N VAL A 452 -4.33 3.03 -26.34
CA VAL A 452 -4.09 3.54 -25.00
C VAL A 452 -5.34 3.42 -24.13
N LYS A 453 -6.52 3.77 -24.67
CA LYS A 453 -7.80 3.59 -23.95
C LYS A 453 -8.08 2.11 -23.67
N ALA A 454 -7.87 1.24 -24.66
CA ALA A 454 -8.05 -0.21 -24.49
C ALA A 454 -7.05 -0.81 -23.49
N THR A 455 -5.79 -0.37 -23.52
CA THR A 455 -4.74 -0.79 -22.58
C THR A 455 -5.12 -0.39 -21.16
N GLY A 456 -5.60 0.84 -20.99
CA GLY A 456 -6.07 1.34 -19.70
C GLY A 456 -7.25 0.55 -19.12
N ALA A 457 -8.21 0.18 -19.97
CA ALA A 457 -9.34 -0.66 -19.56
C ALA A 457 -8.89 -2.05 -19.09
N TRP A 458 -7.93 -2.65 -19.81
CA TRP A 458 -7.33 -3.92 -19.41
C TRP A 458 -6.56 -3.83 -18.09
N MET A 459 -5.74 -2.79 -17.91
CA MET A 459 -5.00 -2.56 -16.67
C MET A 459 -5.94 -2.37 -15.47
N MET A 460 -7.06 -1.65 -15.64
CA MET A 460 -8.07 -1.48 -14.60
C MET A 460 -8.73 -2.82 -14.22
N MET A 461 -9.05 -3.67 -15.21
CA MET A 461 -9.57 -5.01 -14.93
C MET A 461 -8.55 -5.92 -14.25
N PHE A 462 -7.26 -5.86 -14.64
CA PHE A 462 -6.21 -6.63 -13.98
C PHE A 462 -5.97 -6.16 -12.54
N ALA A 463 -6.01 -4.85 -12.28
CA ALA A 463 -5.92 -4.31 -10.93
C ALA A 463 -7.10 -4.79 -10.06
N GLY A 464 -8.33 -4.71 -10.57
CA GLY A 464 -9.51 -5.20 -9.86
C GLY A 464 -9.49 -6.72 -9.63
N LEU A 465 -9.07 -7.50 -10.63
CA LEU A 465 -8.96 -8.95 -10.51
C LEU A 465 -7.82 -9.36 -9.57
N GLY A 466 -6.67 -8.67 -9.63
CA GLY A 466 -5.55 -8.87 -8.71
C GLY A 466 -5.95 -8.57 -7.27
N LEU A 467 -6.64 -7.45 -7.02
CA LEU A 467 -7.17 -7.10 -5.70
C LEU A 467 -8.18 -8.15 -5.21
N LEU A 468 -9.09 -8.61 -6.07
CA LEU A 468 -10.08 -9.62 -5.72
C LEU A 468 -9.41 -10.96 -5.37
N VAL A 469 -8.46 -11.43 -6.18
CA VAL A 469 -7.72 -12.68 -5.91
C VAL A 469 -6.91 -12.55 -4.62
N TYR A 470 -6.24 -11.42 -4.41
CA TYR A 470 -5.48 -11.14 -3.19
C TYR A 470 -6.35 -11.14 -1.92
N LEU A 471 -7.58 -10.64 -2.01
CA LEU A 471 -8.53 -10.61 -0.88
C LEU A 471 -9.30 -11.93 -0.68
N THR A 472 -9.48 -12.75 -1.73
CA THR A 472 -10.39 -13.93 -1.67
C THR A 472 -9.70 -15.29 -1.80
N GLN A 473 -8.54 -15.39 -2.46
CA GLN A 473 -7.80 -16.64 -2.66
C GLN A 473 -6.29 -16.47 -2.42
N PRO A 474 -5.89 -16.17 -1.17
CA PRO A 474 -4.51 -16.10 -0.70
C PRO A 474 -3.56 -17.15 -1.28
N GLU A 475 -3.92 -18.42 -1.14
CA GLU A 475 -3.08 -19.58 -1.44
C GLU A 475 -2.74 -19.74 -2.92
N LYS A 476 -3.57 -19.17 -3.80
CA LYS A 476 -3.30 -19.22 -5.25
C LYS A 476 -2.34 -18.13 -5.70
N VAL A 477 -2.22 -17.05 -4.94
CA VAL A 477 -1.27 -15.97 -5.24
C VAL A 477 0.14 -16.43 -4.90
N SER A 478 0.34 -17.07 -3.74
CA SER A 478 1.64 -17.60 -3.32
C SER A 478 2.16 -18.74 -4.21
N ALA A 479 1.28 -19.48 -4.89
CA ALA A 479 1.68 -20.52 -5.84
C ALA A 479 2.00 -20.01 -7.27
N LEU A 480 1.72 -18.73 -7.55
CA LEU A 480 1.87 -18.11 -8.88
C LEU A 480 3.14 -17.25 -9.02
N PHE A 481 3.72 -16.85 -7.88
CA PHE A 481 5.04 -16.25 -7.75
C PHE A 481 6.00 -17.30 -7.24
#